data_AF-A0AAE1JAJ9-F1
#
_entry.id   AF-A0AAE1JAJ9-F1
#
_cell.length_a   1.000
_cell.length_b   1.000
_cell.length_c   1.000
_cell.angle_alpha   90.00
_cell.angle_beta   90.00
_cell.angle_gamma   90.00
#
_symmetry.space_group_name_H-M   'P 1'
#
loop_
_entity.id
_entity.type
_entity.pdbx_description
1 polymer ?
#
loop_
_entity_poly.entity_id
_entity_poly.type
_entity_poly.pdbx_seq_one_letter_code
_entity_poly.pdbx_strand_id
1 'polypeptide(L)'
;MTLDLMDLAVVSMVCSSWRDACQDPCLWGGNIFDLTKWTRNRRIPTLSSKTVGLLLSLLNLSNGQAHCLIFQFQLYLDNHTFYNVAKRSPNLKRLVLPGWVPDITKNGINLALEQWKGLESLTVTNTLVAPHFLKAIGKYCPNFSELKLTCHLTRNLATTMAKHVPKLKVLSVQSVRVNKSALVYVLKKLK
;
A
#
# COMPACT_ATOMS: atom_id res chain seq x y z
N MET A 1 -4.04 20.46 19.77
CA MET A 1 -3.90 20.59 18.30
C MET A 1 -3.06 19.41 17.83
N THR A 2 -3.59 18.55 16.97
CA THR A 2 -2.87 17.37 16.45
C THR A 2 -2.38 17.71 15.04
N LEU A 3 -1.06 17.75 14.83
CA LEU A 3 -0.47 17.96 13.51
C LEU A 3 -0.78 16.76 12.61
N ASP A 4 -1.21 17.01 11.39
CA ASP A 4 -1.36 15.97 10.37
C ASP A 4 -0.16 15.90 9.41
N LEU A 5 -0.18 14.94 8.49
CA LEU A 5 0.90 14.74 7.51
C LEU A 5 1.13 15.97 6.61
N MET A 6 0.08 16.74 6.34
CA MET A 6 0.19 17.95 5.53
C MET A 6 0.82 19.08 6.32
N ASP A 7 0.49 19.20 7.61
CA ASP A 7 1.15 20.15 8.50
C ASP A 7 2.66 19.86 8.56
N LEU A 8 3.05 18.59 8.74
CA LEU A 8 4.46 18.17 8.70
C LEU A 8 5.13 18.48 7.35
N ALA A 9 4.42 18.26 6.24
CA ALA A 9 4.94 18.58 4.92
C ALA A 9 5.25 20.08 4.79
N VAL A 10 4.31 20.94 5.19
CA VAL A 10 4.44 22.40 5.09
C VAL A 10 5.53 22.92 6.03
N VAL A 11 5.54 22.47 7.28
CA VAL A 11 6.51 22.90 8.30
C VAL A 11 7.94 22.49 7.89
N SER A 12 8.12 21.29 7.33
CA SER A 12 9.44 20.81 6.87
C SER A 12 10.07 21.60 5.71
N MET A 13 9.29 22.47 5.06
CA MET A 13 9.74 23.34 3.97
C MET A 13 10.14 24.74 4.43
N VAL A 14 9.92 25.10 5.71
CA VAL A 14 10.19 26.46 6.22
C VAL A 14 11.69 26.73 6.35
N CYS A 15 12.42 25.90 7.08
CA CYS A 15 13.88 25.97 7.20
C CYS A 15 14.47 24.60 7.60
N SER A 16 15.80 24.48 7.63
CA SER A 16 16.50 23.25 8.03
C SER A 16 16.13 22.82 9.45
N SER A 17 16.08 23.74 10.42
CA SER A 17 15.74 23.40 11.81
C SER A 17 14.32 22.80 11.93
N TRP A 18 13.35 23.34 11.20
CA TRP A 18 12.00 22.76 11.16
C TRP A 18 11.96 21.42 10.44
N ARG A 19 12.77 21.25 9.39
CA ARG A 19 12.92 19.97 8.72
C ARG A 19 13.51 18.89 9.64
N ASP A 20 14.53 19.24 10.42
CA ASP A 20 15.17 18.33 11.36
C ASP A 20 14.22 17.98 12.50
N ALA A 21 13.47 18.96 13.02
CA ALA A 21 12.41 18.72 13.99
C ALA A 21 11.33 17.76 13.45
N CYS A 22 10.95 17.87 12.16
CA CYS A 22 9.98 16.97 11.53
C CYS A 22 10.48 15.51 11.39
N GLN A 23 11.76 15.23 11.59
CA GLN A 23 12.29 13.86 11.58
C GLN A 23 12.15 13.16 12.93
N ASP A 24 11.72 13.88 13.98
CA ASP A 24 11.51 13.28 15.29
C ASP A 24 10.46 12.15 15.21
N PRO A 25 10.81 10.90 15.58
CA PRO A 25 9.89 9.77 15.55
C PRO A 25 8.58 10.01 16.31
N CYS A 26 8.57 10.87 17.34
CA CYS A 26 7.36 11.15 18.12
C CYS A 26 6.24 11.80 17.28
N LEU A 27 6.60 12.53 16.21
CA LEU A 27 5.65 13.17 15.30
C LEU A 27 4.97 12.16 14.37
N TRP A 28 5.59 11.00 14.17
CA TRP A 28 5.10 9.95 13.28
C TRP A 28 4.35 8.84 14.01
N GLY A 29 4.12 8.98 15.33
CA GLY A 29 3.47 8.01 16.21
C GLY A 29 2.05 7.58 15.81
N GLY A 30 1.50 8.16 14.74
CA GLY A 30 0.27 7.72 14.07
C GLY A 30 0.45 6.62 13.02
N ASN A 31 1.67 6.28 12.60
CA ASN A 31 2.09 5.19 11.69
C ASN A 31 1.33 5.05 10.33
N ILE A 32 0.28 5.84 10.10
CA ILE A 32 -0.69 5.70 9.02
C ILE A 32 -0.58 6.90 8.08
N PHE A 33 -0.12 6.61 6.88
CA PHE A 33 0.00 7.52 5.77
C PHE A 33 -1.26 7.43 4.93
N ASP A 34 -2.29 8.18 5.32
CA ASP A 34 -3.59 8.18 4.65
C ASP A 34 -3.70 9.31 3.62
N LEU A 35 -3.49 8.94 2.35
CA LEU A 35 -3.54 9.87 1.22
C LEU A 35 -4.97 10.16 0.75
N THR A 36 -5.97 9.45 1.26
CA THR A 36 -7.38 9.73 0.90
C THR A 36 -7.83 11.11 1.37
N LYS A 37 -7.18 11.66 2.41
CA LYS A 37 -7.47 12.98 2.97
C LYS A 37 -6.91 14.13 2.13
N TRP A 38 -5.93 13.86 1.26
CA TRP A 38 -5.22 14.91 0.52
C TRP A 38 -6.12 15.59 -0.53
N THR A 39 -7.09 14.88 -1.10
CA THR A 39 -7.99 15.44 -2.13
C THR A 39 -9.21 16.16 -1.61
N ARG A 40 -9.51 16.08 -0.31
CA ARG A 40 -10.48 17.00 0.29
C ARG A 40 -9.94 18.42 0.39
N ASN A 41 -8.62 18.60 0.29
CA ASN A 41 -7.99 19.89 0.33
C ASN A 41 -8.03 20.56 -1.06
N ARG A 42 -8.89 21.57 -1.24
CA ARG A 42 -9.06 22.33 -2.50
C ARG A 42 -7.77 22.97 -3.03
N ARG A 43 -6.69 22.97 -2.24
CA ARG A 43 -5.36 23.48 -2.60
C ARG A 43 -4.54 22.50 -3.45
N ILE A 44 -4.94 21.24 -3.57
CA ILE A 44 -4.21 20.23 -4.34
C ILE A 44 -5.02 19.89 -5.60
N PRO A 45 -4.57 20.31 -6.80
CA PRO A 45 -5.17 19.84 -8.04
C PRO A 45 -4.87 18.35 -8.18
N THR A 46 -5.86 17.62 -8.68
CA THR A 46 -5.79 16.23 -9.17
C THR A 46 -4.37 15.72 -9.38
N LEU A 47 -3.94 14.78 -8.53
CA LEU A 47 -2.87 13.80 -8.74
C LEU A 47 -1.76 14.20 -9.73
N SER A 48 -1.19 15.37 -9.48
CA SER A 48 -0.06 15.89 -10.21
C SER A 48 1.25 15.29 -9.68
N SER A 49 2.32 15.38 -10.47
CA SER A 49 3.70 15.06 -10.07
C SER A 49 4.10 15.67 -8.71
N LYS A 50 3.53 16.83 -8.35
CA LYS A 50 3.75 17.50 -7.06
C LYS A 50 3.25 16.67 -5.88
N THR A 51 2.13 15.96 -6.03
CA THR A 51 1.56 15.10 -4.97
C THR A 51 2.48 13.92 -4.68
N VAL A 52 3.01 13.30 -5.73
CA VAL A 52 4.01 12.22 -5.61
C VAL A 52 5.29 12.74 -4.96
N GLY A 53 5.78 13.92 -5.37
CA GLY A 53 6.95 14.54 -4.75
C GLY A 53 6.78 14.81 -3.25
N LEU A 54 5.61 15.30 -2.84
CA LEU A 54 5.26 15.51 -1.43
C LEU A 54 5.23 14.19 -0.66
N LEU A 55 4.61 13.14 -1.21
CA LEU A 55 4.60 11.81 -0.62
C LEU A 55 6.02 11.29 -0.39
N LEU A 56 6.88 11.34 -1.41
CA LEU A 56 8.26 10.85 -1.29
C LEU A 56 9.06 11.65 -0.26
N SER A 57 8.81 12.97 -0.17
CA SER A 57 9.44 13.84 0.82
C SER A 57 9.00 13.48 2.24
N LEU A 58 7.70 13.26 2.46
CA LEU A 58 7.17 12.84 3.76
C LEU A 58 7.68 11.46 4.18
N LEU A 59 7.76 10.51 3.24
CA LEU A 59 8.33 9.20 3.53
C LEU A 59 9.80 9.29 3.93
N ASN A 60 10.59 10.15 3.28
CA ASN A 60 11.96 10.44 3.69
C ASN A 60 12.02 11.03 5.11
N LEU A 61 11.18 12.02 5.42
CA LEU A 61 11.13 12.64 6.75
C LEU A 61 10.72 11.65 7.84
N SER A 62 9.82 10.73 7.51
CA SER A 62 9.36 9.70 8.44
C SER A 62 10.42 8.67 8.81
N ASN A 63 11.53 8.61 8.08
CA ASN A 63 12.64 7.70 8.32
C ASN A 63 12.20 6.24 8.62
N GLY A 64 11.25 5.74 7.83
CA GLY A 64 10.74 4.37 7.97
C GLY A 64 9.69 4.15 9.06
N GLN A 65 9.13 5.20 9.67
CA GLN A 65 8.01 5.09 10.63
C GLN A 65 6.64 4.83 9.96
N ALA A 66 6.58 4.86 8.63
CA ALA A 66 5.37 4.54 7.87
C ALA A 66 5.06 3.03 7.93
N HIS A 67 4.19 2.59 8.87
CA HIS A 67 3.75 1.19 8.95
C HIS A 67 2.48 0.89 8.15
N CYS A 68 1.67 1.90 7.85
CA CYS A 68 0.45 1.75 7.06
C CYS A 68 0.41 2.82 5.98
N LEU A 69 0.21 2.43 4.73
CA LEU A 69 0.10 3.34 3.60
C LEU A 69 -1.23 3.08 2.89
N ILE A 70 -2.04 4.13 2.81
CA ILE A 70 -3.35 4.08 2.17
C ILE A 70 -3.32 5.03 0.98
N PHE A 71 -3.23 4.46 -0.21
CA PHE A 71 -3.36 5.23 -1.44
C PHE A 71 -4.79 5.69 -1.64
N GLN A 72 -4.94 6.89 -2.17
CA GLN A 72 -6.23 7.35 -2.67
C GLN A 72 -6.66 6.48 -3.86
N PHE A 73 -7.95 6.15 -3.94
CA PHE A 73 -8.49 5.26 -4.98
C PHE A 73 -8.14 5.67 -6.41
N GLN A 74 -8.10 6.97 -6.72
CA GLN A 74 -7.82 7.48 -8.07
C GLN A 74 -6.33 7.73 -8.33
N LEU A 75 -5.44 7.45 -7.36
CA LEU A 75 -4.03 7.78 -7.47
C LEU A 75 -3.36 6.96 -8.58
N TYR A 76 -2.80 7.68 -9.55
CA TYR A 76 -1.97 7.08 -10.59
C TYR A 76 -0.61 6.69 -10.00
N LEU A 77 -0.20 5.45 -10.24
CA LEU A 77 1.02 4.88 -9.69
C LEU A 77 1.74 4.08 -10.79
N ASP A 78 2.89 4.57 -11.22
CA ASP A 78 3.77 3.86 -12.16
C ASP A 78 4.81 3.01 -11.41
N ASN A 79 5.57 2.19 -12.16
CA ASN A 79 6.60 1.33 -11.57
C ASN A 79 7.66 2.12 -10.79
N HIS A 80 8.09 3.25 -11.34
CA HIS A 80 9.15 4.06 -10.75
C HIS A 80 8.72 4.66 -9.41
N THR A 81 7.52 5.25 -9.36
CA THR A 81 6.95 5.83 -8.15
C THR A 81 6.67 4.74 -7.13
N PHE A 82 6.09 3.61 -7.54
CA PHE A 82 5.79 2.52 -6.62
C PHE A 82 7.05 1.97 -5.94
N TYR A 83 8.11 1.74 -6.72
CA TYR A 83 9.39 1.31 -6.20
C TYR A 83 10.01 2.36 -5.25
N ASN A 84 9.94 3.64 -5.62
CA ASN A 84 10.47 4.73 -4.80
C ASN A 84 9.76 4.89 -3.46
N VAL A 85 8.44 4.67 -3.44
CA VAL A 85 7.65 4.61 -2.20
C VAL A 85 8.11 3.43 -1.36
N ALA A 86 8.28 2.25 -1.96
CA ALA A 86 8.69 1.05 -1.25
C ALA A 86 10.07 1.19 -0.60
N LYS A 87 11.05 1.72 -1.35
CA LYS A 87 12.41 1.99 -0.84
C LYS A 87 12.43 2.94 0.37
N ARG A 88 11.48 3.87 0.47
CA ARG A 88 11.40 4.87 1.55
C ARG A 88 10.48 4.47 2.70
N SER A 89 9.84 3.31 2.61
CA SER A 89 8.95 2.77 3.64
C SER A 89 9.31 1.31 3.97
N PRO A 90 10.57 0.98 4.31
CA PRO A 90 11.02 -0.40 4.44
C PRO A 90 10.28 -1.18 5.55
N ASN A 91 9.76 -0.49 6.57
CA ASN A 91 9.04 -1.09 7.70
C ASN A 91 7.52 -1.16 7.48
N LEU A 92 7.04 -0.98 6.24
CA LEU A 92 5.61 -1.01 5.94
C LEU A 92 5.01 -2.38 6.27
N LYS A 93 3.95 -2.37 7.09
CA LYS A 93 3.19 -3.55 7.50
C LYS A 93 1.87 -3.69 6.78
N ARG A 94 1.24 -2.57 6.42
CA ARG A 94 -0.07 -2.55 5.77
C ARG A 94 -0.08 -1.65 4.54
N LEU A 95 -0.62 -2.18 3.45
CA LEU A 95 -0.76 -1.46 2.19
C LEU A 95 -2.20 -1.51 1.67
N VAL A 96 -2.75 -0.37 1.27
CA VAL A 96 -4.01 -0.27 0.52
C VAL A 96 -3.73 0.34 -0.84
N LEU A 97 -3.92 -0.44 -1.90
CA LEU A 97 -3.64 -0.03 -3.27
C LEU A 97 -4.71 0.92 -3.82
N PRO A 98 -4.35 1.81 -4.78
CA PRO A 98 -5.34 2.59 -5.52
C PRO A 98 -6.24 1.66 -6.34
N GLY A 99 -7.42 2.15 -6.71
CA GLY A 99 -8.42 1.44 -7.53
C GLY A 99 -7.95 1.17 -8.96
N TRP A 100 -7.21 2.11 -9.52
CA TRP A 100 -6.74 2.07 -10.90
C TRP A 100 -5.22 1.88 -10.91
N VAL A 101 -4.76 0.73 -11.42
CA VAL A 101 -3.34 0.31 -11.39
C VAL A 101 -2.86 -0.22 -12.76
N PRO A 102 -3.12 0.48 -13.89
CA PRO A 102 -2.80 -0.08 -15.20
C PRO A 102 -1.29 -0.21 -15.46
N ASP A 103 -0.45 0.68 -14.91
CA ASP A 103 0.95 0.80 -15.32
C ASP A 103 1.97 0.14 -14.36
N ILE A 104 1.48 -0.52 -13.31
CA ILE A 104 2.37 -1.33 -12.45
C ILE A 104 2.52 -2.73 -13.08
N THR A 105 3.68 -2.95 -13.66
CA THR A 105 4.07 -4.22 -14.26
C THR A 105 4.41 -5.26 -13.20
N LYS A 106 4.40 -6.53 -13.59
CA LYS A 106 4.90 -7.63 -12.74
C LYS A 106 6.30 -7.33 -12.20
N ASN A 107 7.19 -6.76 -13.01
CA ASN A 107 8.55 -6.44 -12.57
C ASN A 107 8.55 -5.35 -11.48
N GLY A 108 7.80 -4.27 -11.69
CA GLY A 108 7.65 -3.21 -10.69
C GLY A 108 7.07 -3.70 -9.36
N ILE A 109 6.08 -4.61 -9.41
CA ILE A 109 5.55 -5.27 -8.21
C ILE A 109 6.66 -6.04 -7.46
N ASN A 110 7.47 -6.82 -8.18
CA ASN A 110 8.53 -7.61 -7.56
C ASN A 110 9.58 -6.71 -6.90
N LEU A 111 10.04 -5.67 -7.59
CA LEU A 111 11.03 -4.72 -7.07
C LEU A 111 10.52 -4.00 -5.83
N ALA A 112 9.25 -3.60 -5.82
CA ALA A 112 8.64 -2.93 -4.67
C ALA A 112 8.48 -3.88 -3.47
N LEU A 113 7.88 -5.06 -3.66
CA LEU A 113 7.63 -5.99 -2.54
C LEU A 113 8.92 -6.57 -1.94
N GLU A 114 10.01 -6.63 -2.70
CA GLU A 114 11.33 -7.00 -2.16
C GLU A 114 11.81 -6.04 -1.05
N GLN A 115 11.37 -4.78 -1.09
CA GLN A 115 11.68 -3.78 -0.06
C GLN A 115 10.77 -3.90 1.18
N TRP A 116 9.59 -4.53 1.05
CA TRP A 116 8.60 -4.66 2.13
C TRP A 116 8.57 -6.08 2.73
N LYS A 117 9.70 -6.52 3.24
CA LYS A 117 9.83 -7.85 3.89
C LYS A 117 8.92 -7.99 5.11
N GLY A 118 8.61 -6.88 5.77
CA GLY A 118 7.72 -6.80 6.93
C GLY A 118 6.23 -6.68 6.60
N LEU A 119 5.82 -6.78 5.32
CA LEU A 119 4.41 -6.61 4.96
C LEU A 119 3.54 -7.74 5.51
N GLU A 120 2.52 -7.37 6.28
CA GLU A 120 1.60 -8.27 6.97
C GLU A 120 0.20 -8.26 6.33
N SER A 121 -0.22 -7.12 5.76
CA SER A 121 -1.59 -6.87 5.30
C SER A 121 -1.66 -6.12 3.97
N LEU A 122 -2.51 -6.60 3.05
CA LEU A 122 -2.74 -5.97 1.73
C LEU A 122 -4.23 -5.83 1.42
N THR A 123 -4.64 -4.65 0.95
CA THR A 123 -5.95 -4.44 0.30
C THR A 123 -5.75 -4.24 -1.20
N VAL A 124 -6.36 -5.13 -2.01
CA VAL A 124 -6.31 -5.09 -3.47
C VAL A 124 -7.69 -4.78 -4.05
N THR A 125 -7.69 -3.87 -5.00
CA THR A 125 -8.89 -3.28 -5.64
C THR A 125 -9.06 -3.69 -7.10
N ASN A 126 -8.05 -4.34 -7.70
CA ASN A 126 -8.05 -4.71 -9.11
C ASN A 126 -7.72 -6.20 -9.32
N THR A 127 -8.64 -6.92 -9.99
CA THR A 127 -8.56 -8.38 -10.19
C THR A 127 -7.42 -8.80 -11.11
N LEU A 128 -7.00 -7.96 -12.06
CA LEU A 128 -5.97 -8.30 -13.04
C LEU A 128 -4.57 -8.34 -12.38
N VAL A 129 -4.29 -7.38 -11.50
CA VAL A 129 -2.98 -7.27 -10.84
C VAL A 129 -2.87 -8.13 -9.58
N ALA A 130 -4.00 -8.46 -8.93
CA ALA A 130 -4.02 -9.21 -7.68
C ALA A 130 -3.17 -10.51 -7.71
N PRO A 131 -3.23 -11.37 -8.75
CA PRO A 131 -2.40 -12.57 -8.80
C PRO A 131 -0.89 -12.27 -8.85
N HIS A 132 -0.47 -11.14 -9.44
CA HIS A 132 0.93 -10.74 -9.49
C HIS A 132 1.44 -10.30 -8.12
N PHE A 133 0.63 -9.54 -7.38
CA PHE A 133 0.92 -9.18 -5.99
C PHE A 133 1.07 -10.41 -5.10
N LEU A 134 0.11 -11.34 -5.15
CA LEU A 134 0.16 -12.55 -4.31
C LEU A 134 1.39 -13.42 -4.60
N LYS A 135 1.78 -13.55 -5.87
CA LYS A 135 3.01 -14.25 -6.26
C LYS A 135 4.26 -13.61 -5.65
N ALA A 136 4.36 -12.28 -5.70
CA ALA A 136 5.48 -11.54 -5.14
C ALA A 136 5.46 -11.56 -3.60
N ILE A 137 4.30 -11.44 -2.95
CA ILE A 137 4.13 -11.58 -1.50
C ILE A 137 4.65 -12.94 -1.04
N GLY A 138 4.23 -14.02 -1.69
CA GLY A 138 4.67 -15.37 -1.33
C GLY A 138 6.19 -15.59 -1.46
N LYS A 139 6.88 -14.71 -2.21
CA LYS A 139 8.34 -14.73 -2.36
C LYS A 139 9.07 -13.86 -1.34
N TYR A 140 8.54 -12.67 -1.03
CA TYR A 140 9.30 -11.64 -0.31
C TYR A 140 8.77 -11.31 1.09
N CYS A 141 7.51 -11.64 1.41
CA CYS A 141 6.82 -11.20 2.62
C CYS A 141 6.47 -12.42 3.52
N PRO A 142 7.41 -12.95 4.32
CA PRO A 142 7.20 -14.18 5.10
C PRO A 142 6.13 -14.06 6.20
N ASN A 143 5.84 -12.84 6.65
CA ASN A 143 4.89 -12.55 7.73
C ASN A 143 3.47 -12.21 7.23
N PHE A 144 3.23 -12.28 5.92
CA PHE A 144 1.95 -11.93 5.35
C PHE A 144 0.82 -12.82 5.86
N SER A 145 -0.25 -12.21 6.37
CA SER A 145 -1.35 -12.93 7.03
C SER A 145 -2.74 -12.38 6.78
N GLU A 146 -2.87 -11.17 6.23
CA GLU A 146 -4.17 -10.53 5.99
C GLU A 146 -4.34 -10.04 4.55
N LEU A 147 -5.44 -10.43 3.93
CA LEU A 147 -5.79 -10.01 2.58
C LEU A 147 -7.23 -9.48 2.55
N LYS A 148 -7.39 -8.26 2.06
CA LYS A 148 -8.69 -7.69 1.72
C LYS A 148 -8.83 -7.56 0.21
N LEU A 149 -9.91 -8.12 -0.32
CA LEU A 149 -10.28 -8.02 -1.71
C LEU A 149 -11.49 -7.11 -1.85
N THR A 150 -11.30 -6.01 -2.59
CA THR A 150 -12.40 -5.20 -3.14
C THR A 150 -12.49 -5.34 -4.65
N CYS A 151 -11.90 -6.41 -5.19
CA CYS A 151 -12.02 -6.88 -6.57
C CYS A 151 -12.62 -8.29 -6.68
N HIS A 152 -13.08 -8.68 -7.87
CA HIS A 152 -13.70 -9.99 -8.11
C HIS A 152 -12.82 -11.17 -7.66
N LEU A 153 -13.37 -12.06 -6.84
CA LEU A 153 -12.73 -13.33 -6.46
C LEU A 153 -12.98 -14.37 -7.54
N THR A 154 -12.02 -14.50 -8.46
CA THR A 154 -12.04 -15.50 -9.53
C THR A 154 -11.39 -16.82 -9.11
N ARG A 155 -11.64 -17.89 -9.87
CA ARG A 155 -10.96 -19.19 -9.62
C ARG A 155 -9.44 -19.08 -9.74
N ASN A 156 -8.94 -18.31 -10.72
CA ASN A 156 -7.51 -18.06 -10.88
C ASN A 156 -6.89 -17.31 -9.67
N LEU A 157 -7.61 -16.33 -9.12
CA LEU A 157 -7.16 -15.63 -7.93
C LEU A 157 -7.13 -16.59 -6.72
N ALA A 158 -8.19 -17.37 -6.53
CA ALA A 158 -8.28 -18.38 -5.47
C ALA A 158 -7.16 -19.44 -5.54
N THR A 159 -6.83 -19.95 -6.72
CA THR A 159 -5.71 -20.90 -6.90
C THR A 159 -4.37 -20.24 -6.62
N THR A 160 -4.18 -18.99 -7.04
CA THR A 160 -2.97 -18.22 -6.76
C THR A 160 -2.81 -17.98 -5.25
N MET A 161 -3.89 -17.64 -4.54
CA MET A 161 -3.90 -17.46 -3.09
C MET A 161 -3.45 -18.74 -2.37
N ALA A 162 -4.11 -19.87 -2.65
CA ALA A 162 -3.77 -21.15 -2.03
C ALA A 162 -2.31 -21.57 -2.28
N LYS A 163 -1.75 -21.21 -3.44
CA LYS A 163 -0.38 -21.57 -3.81
C LYS A 163 0.68 -20.68 -3.14
N HIS A 164 0.45 -19.37 -3.11
CA HIS A 164 1.50 -18.39 -2.77
C HIS A 164 1.35 -17.77 -1.38
N VAL A 165 0.14 -17.75 -0.82
CA VAL A 165 -0.12 -17.25 0.53
C VAL A 165 -0.91 -18.28 1.35
N PRO A 166 -0.42 -19.53 1.50
CA PRO A 166 -1.16 -20.60 2.17
C PRO A 166 -1.38 -20.35 3.67
N LYS A 167 -0.57 -19.49 4.30
CA LYS A 167 -0.63 -19.16 5.74
C LYS A 167 -1.55 -17.98 6.07
N LEU A 168 -2.40 -17.57 5.13
CA LEU A 168 -3.31 -16.44 5.30
C LEU A 168 -4.28 -16.72 6.46
N LYS A 169 -4.33 -15.82 7.45
CA LYS A 169 -5.20 -15.94 8.62
C LYS A 169 -6.52 -15.20 8.43
N VAL A 170 -6.47 -14.05 7.74
CA VAL A 170 -7.64 -13.20 7.52
C VAL A 170 -7.85 -12.99 6.04
N LEU A 171 -9.04 -13.35 5.56
CA LEU A 171 -9.52 -13.01 4.24
C LEU A 171 -10.80 -12.19 4.35
N SER A 172 -10.73 -10.92 3.97
CA SER A 172 -11.90 -10.06 3.84
C SER A 172 -12.28 -9.94 2.36
N VAL A 173 -13.54 -10.20 2.04
CA VAL A 173 -14.08 -10.05 0.68
C VAL A 173 -15.24 -9.05 0.76
N GLN A 174 -15.08 -7.87 0.15
CA GLN A 174 -16.04 -6.77 0.28
C GLN A 174 -16.42 -6.19 -1.08
N SER A 175 -17.71 -5.90 -1.29
CA SER A 175 -18.22 -5.16 -2.46
C SER A 175 -17.84 -5.76 -3.81
N VAL A 176 -17.81 -7.09 -3.92
CA VAL A 176 -17.33 -7.79 -5.12
C VAL A 176 -18.25 -8.93 -5.52
N ARG A 177 -18.30 -9.22 -6.83
CA ARG A 177 -18.85 -10.51 -7.29
C ARG A 177 -17.90 -11.63 -6.85
N VAL A 178 -18.44 -12.60 -6.12
CA VAL A 178 -17.72 -13.76 -5.61
C VAL A 178 -18.12 -14.99 -6.40
N ASN A 179 -17.17 -15.67 -7.02
CA ASN A 179 -17.45 -16.96 -7.63
C ASN A 179 -17.57 -18.03 -6.53
N LYS A 180 -18.75 -18.64 -6.39
CA LYS A 180 -19.02 -19.69 -5.37
C LYS A 180 -17.95 -20.79 -5.38
N SER A 181 -17.57 -21.26 -6.55
CA SER A 181 -16.59 -22.33 -6.69
C SER A 181 -15.18 -21.88 -6.25
N ALA A 182 -14.83 -20.61 -6.47
CA ALA A 182 -13.56 -20.03 -6.01
C ALA A 182 -13.56 -19.90 -4.48
N LEU A 183 -14.66 -19.43 -3.87
CA LEU A 183 -14.79 -19.33 -2.42
C LEU A 183 -14.66 -20.71 -1.75
N VAL A 184 -15.39 -21.72 -2.24
CA VAL A 184 -15.29 -23.09 -1.74
C VAL A 184 -13.86 -23.63 -1.86
N TYR A 185 -13.17 -23.31 -2.96
CA TYR A 185 -11.77 -23.71 -3.14
C TYR A 185 -10.85 -23.08 -2.09
N VAL A 186 -11.00 -21.78 -1.83
CA VAL A 186 -10.23 -21.06 -0.81
C VAL A 186 -10.45 -21.68 0.57
N LEU A 187 -11.71 -21.88 0.98
CA LEU A 187 -12.05 -22.48 2.28
C LEU A 187 -11.49 -23.89 2.49
N LYS A 188 -11.30 -24.65 1.40
CA LYS A 188 -10.71 -26.00 1.47
C LYS A 188 -9.19 -26.00 1.53
N LYS A 189 -8.53 -24.93 1.07
CA LYS A 189 -7.08 -24.89 0.85
C LYS A 189 -6.33 -23.97 1.80
N LEU A 190 -6.94 -22.88 2.25
CA LEU A 190 -6.44 -22.05 3.33
C LEU A 190 -6.99 -22.64 4.63
N LYS A 191 -6.10 -23.09 5.51
CA LYS A 191 -6.41 -23.66 6.82
C LYS A 191 -5.89 -22.73 7.90
#